data_AF-A0A258CPP5-F1
#
_entry.id   AF-A0A258CPP5-F1
#
_cell.length_a   1.000
_cell.length_b   1.000
_cell.length_c   1.000
_cell.angle_alpha   90.00
_cell.angle_beta   90.00
_cell.angle_gamma   90.00
#
_symmetry.space_group_name_H-M   'P 1'
#
loop_
_entity.id
_entity.type
_entity.pdbx_description
1 polymer ?
#
loop_
_entity_poly.entity_id
_entity_poly.type
_entity_poly.pdbx_seq_one_letter_code
_entity_poly.pdbx_strand_id
1 'polypeptide(L)'
;LRDAGVAVAMPREGGAPGLAVGLGGLGITLQDLTRLYVGLARGGDVALLKVRAEDRGSPSPRLVEPVAAWYVADTLLGAPPPLNAVPGRIAFKTGTSYGYRDAWAVGFDRRHTIGVWVGRADNGAVPGLVGRVVAAPILFDAFARLGLDPRPFPQPPDSIVATSAHLPPPLRHLRQDVPKTMAAMTTPSLRLAFPPEGARIDLAASAADGRPELNLKVAGGAPPYTWLVDGAPILNPTRRREAIWQPPGKGFLRISVIDGTGASESVSVRLQ
;
A
#
# COMPACT_ATOMS: atom_id res chain seq x y z
N LEU A 1 18.38 12.76 -11.61
CA LEU A 1 17.66 14.04 -11.37
C LEU A 1 18.38 15.24 -11.98
N ARG A 2 19.68 15.43 -11.72
CA ARG A 2 20.47 16.51 -12.34
C ARG A 2 20.49 16.43 -13.88
N ASP A 3 20.59 15.23 -14.43
CA ASP A 3 20.52 15.00 -15.89
C ASP A 3 19.15 15.34 -16.48
N ALA A 4 18.09 15.34 -15.65
CA ALA A 4 16.76 15.80 -16.02
C ALA A 4 16.60 17.34 -15.86
N GLY A 5 17.69 18.05 -15.55
CA GLY A 5 17.71 19.49 -15.32
C GLY A 5 17.09 19.92 -14.00
N VAL A 6 17.07 19.04 -12.99
CA VAL A 6 16.52 19.33 -11.65
C VAL A 6 17.64 19.45 -10.63
N ALA A 7 17.64 20.56 -9.90
CA ALA A 7 18.56 20.81 -8.80
C ALA A 7 18.01 20.23 -7.48
N VAL A 8 18.89 19.59 -6.71
CA VAL A 8 18.60 19.14 -5.35
C VAL A 8 19.67 19.65 -4.41
N ALA A 9 19.27 20.14 -3.25
CA ALA A 9 20.14 20.56 -2.17
C ALA A 9 20.42 19.37 -1.25
N MET A 10 21.71 19.07 -1.06
CA MET A 10 22.17 18.08 -0.08
C MET A 10 22.43 18.77 1.26
N PRO A 11 22.34 18.05 2.40
CA PRO A 11 22.85 18.55 3.67
C PRO A 11 24.31 19.03 3.55
N ARG A 12 24.66 20.11 4.26
CA ARG A 12 25.98 20.77 4.16
C ARG A 12 27.16 19.91 4.66
N GLU A 13 26.88 18.90 5.49
CA GLU A 13 27.86 17.90 5.90
C GLU A 13 28.09 16.95 4.71
N GLY A 14 29.14 17.25 3.93
CA GLY A 14 29.37 16.76 2.56
C GLY A 14 29.74 15.28 2.43
N GLY A 15 28.90 14.40 2.95
CA GLY A 15 28.97 12.96 2.70
C GLY A 15 28.25 12.54 1.42
N ALA A 16 28.51 11.30 0.99
CA ALA A 16 27.73 10.64 -0.05
C ALA A 16 26.23 10.59 0.34
N PRO A 17 25.30 10.52 -0.63
CA PRO A 17 23.87 10.38 -0.35
C PRO A 17 23.58 9.22 0.61
N GLY A 18 23.07 9.54 1.81
CA GLY A 18 22.71 8.55 2.83
C GLY A 18 21.29 7.99 2.68
N LEU A 19 20.92 7.04 3.55
CA LEU A 19 19.59 6.40 3.54
C LEU A 19 18.42 7.39 3.69
N ALA A 20 18.65 8.55 4.32
CA ALA A 20 17.66 9.60 4.46
C ALA A 20 17.10 10.10 3.12
N VAL A 21 17.85 9.95 2.02
CA VAL A 21 17.37 10.28 0.67
C VAL A 21 16.12 9.47 0.30
N GLY A 22 16.05 8.19 0.69
CA GLY A 22 14.87 7.34 0.45
C GLY A 22 13.61 7.81 1.18
N LEU A 23 13.76 8.64 2.22
CA LEU A 23 12.66 9.24 2.99
C LEU A 23 12.41 10.71 2.66
N GLY A 24 13.10 11.27 1.66
CA GLY A 24 12.95 12.68 1.26
C GLY A 24 13.87 13.65 2.00
N GLY A 25 15.01 13.20 2.52
CA GLY A 25 16.04 14.03 3.18
C GLY A 25 16.86 14.92 2.23
N LEU A 26 16.25 15.40 1.15
CA LEU A 26 16.83 16.29 0.15
C LEU A 26 16.01 17.58 0.04
N GLY A 27 16.67 18.71 -0.15
CA GLY A 27 15.99 19.96 -0.50
C GLY A 27 15.68 19.99 -2.00
N ILE A 28 14.46 20.40 -2.36
CA ILE A 28 14.04 20.59 -3.76
C ILE A 28 13.04 21.75 -3.83
N THR A 29 13.05 22.49 -4.93
CA THR A 29 12.05 23.54 -5.16
C THR A 29 10.71 22.93 -5.55
N LEU A 30 9.60 23.61 -5.24
CA LEU A 30 8.28 23.17 -5.69
C LEU A 30 8.20 23.06 -7.22
N GLN A 31 8.84 23.99 -7.93
CA GLN A 31 8.89 23.99 -9.39
C GLN A 31 9.61 22.76 -9.93
N ASP A 32 10.77 22.43 -9.39
CA ASP A 32 11.54 21.26 -9.83
C ASP A 32 10.84 19.95 -9.50
N LEU A 33 10.26 19.84 -8.30
CA LEU A 33 9.48 18.65 -7.94
C LEU A 33 8.30 18.49 -8.89
N THR A 34 7.52 19.55 -9.12
CA THR A 34 6.38 19.53 -10.05
C THR A 34 6.82 19.15 -11.46
N ARG A 35 7.98 19.65 -11.91
CA ARG A 35 8.55 19.30 -13.21
C ARG A 35 8.88 17.81 -13.35
N LEU A 36 9.36 17.15 -12.29
CA LEU A 36 9.57 15.70 -12.31
C LEU A 36 8.25 14.93 -12.48
N TYR A 37 7.18 15.40 -11.82
CA TYR A 37 5.84 14.80 -11.97
C TYR A 37 5.25 15.05 -13.36
N VAL A 38 5.53 16.19 -14.00
CA VAL A 38 5.23 16.41 -15.42
C VAL A 38 5.94 15.36 -16.27
N GLY A 39 7.20 15.02 -15.95
CA GLY A 39 7.93 13.94 -16.60
C GLY A 39 7.20 12.60 -16.52
N LEU A 40 6.73 12.22 -15.32
CA LEU A 40 5.93 10.99 -15.14
C LEU A 40 4.64 11.02 -15.97
N ALA A 41 3.90 12.13 -15.94
CA ALA A 41 2.69 12.33 -16.74
C ALA A 41 2.93 12.20 -18.26
N ARG A 42 4.16 12.48 -18.71
CA ARG A 42 4.61 12.46 -20.11
C ARG A 42 5.37 11.19 -20.48
N GLY A 43 5.22 10.10 -19.73
CA GLY A 43 5.87 8.82 -20.05
C GLY A 43 7.39 8.84 -19.81
N GLY A 44 7.86 9.71 -18.92
CA GLY A 44 9.26 9.80 -18.51
C GLY A 44 10.05 10.97 -19.09
N ASP A 45 9.51 11.70 -20.07
CA ASP A 45 10.18 12.84 -20.70
C ASP A 45 9.98 14.13 -19.90
N VAL A 46 11.05 14.65 -19.29
CA VAL A 46 11.04 15.82 -18.41
C VAL A 46 11.24 17.10 -19.21
N ALA A 47 10.15 17.67 -19.72
CA ALA A 47 10.18 18.95 -20.42
C ALA A 47 10.66 20.10 -19.52
N LEU A 48 11.36 21.08 -20.10
CA LEU A 48 11.57 22.37 -19.44
C LEU A 48 10.23 23.12 -19.36
N LEU A 49 9.92 23.66 -18.18
CA LEU A 49 8.72 24.46 -17.98
C LEU A 49 8.89 25.79 -18.70
N LYS A 50 7.93 26.12 -19.56
CA LYS A 50 7.84 27.42 -20.22
C LYS A 50 6.90 28.30 -19.42
N VAL A 51 7.33 29.52 -19.13
CA VAL A 51 6.49 30.50 -18.45
C VAL A 51 5.79 31.37 -19.48
N ARG A 52 6.46 31.67 -20.59
CA ARG A 52 5.91 32.46 -21.69
C ARG A 52 5.71 31.61 -22.94
N ALA A 53 4.74 31.98 -23.75
CA ALA A 53 4.37 31.21 -24.95
C ALA A 53 5.48 31.22 -26.00
N GLU A 54 6.26 32.30 -26.05
CA GLU A 54 7.38 32.51 -26.96
C GLU A 54 8.66 31.77 -26.57
N ASP A 55 8.74 31.22 -25.34
CA ASP A 55 9.92 30.50 -24.88
C ASP A 55 10.18 29.29 -25.79
N ARG A 56 11.40 29.18 -26.33
CA ARG A 56 11.78 28.05 -27.20
C ARG A 56 11.76 26.75 -26.40
N GLY A 57 11.31 25.68 -27.03
CA GLY A 57 11.38 24.34 -26.44
C GLY A 57 12.84 23.88 -26.38
N SER A 58 13.23 23.29 -25.26
CA SER A 58 14.48 22.54 -25.16
C SER A 58 14.20 21.05 -25.29
N PRO A 59 15.20 20.24 -25.68
CA PRO A 59 15.09 18.78 -25.60
C PRO A 59 14.62 18.36 -24.21
N SER A 60 13.67 17.44 -24.16
CA SER A 60 13.18 16.90 -22.89
C SER A 60 14.07 15.71 -22.53
N PRO A 61 14.97 15.81 -21.52
CA PRO A 61 15.71 14.65 -21.07
C PRO A 61 14.75 13.57 -20.56
N ARG A 62 15.10 12.31 -20.83
CA ARG A 62 14.37 11.16 -20.35
C ARG A 62 14.82 10.83 -18.93
N LEU A 63 13.87 10.79 -17.99
CA LEU A 63 14.12 10.41 -16.60
C LEU A 63 13.93 8.90 -16.39
N VAL A 64 12.90 8.33 -16.99
CA VAL A 64 12.53 6.91 -16.91
C VAL A 64 11.90 6.46 -18.23
N GLU A 65 11.81 5.15 -18.45
CA GLU A 65 11.09 4.61 -19.61
C GLU A 65 9.56 4.71 -19.48
N PRO A 66 8.81 4.73 -20.60
CA PRO A 66 7.36 4.88 -20.59
C PRO A 66 6.63 3.83 -19.75
N VAL A 67 7.07 2.57 -19.79
CA VAL A 67 6.51 1.48 -18.99
C VAL A 67 6.68 1.75 -17.49
N ALA A 68 7.86 2.21 -17.07
CA ALA A 68 8.14 2.54 -15.68
C ALA A 68 7.31 3.76 -15.21
N ALA A 69 7.24 4.81 -16.04
CA ALA A 69 6.42 5.98 -15.76
C ALA A 69 4.93 5.61 -15.60
N TRP A 70 4.43 4.73 -16.46
CA TRP A 70 3.05 4.25 -16.41
C TRP A 70 2.76 3.47 -15.13
N TYR A 71 3.62 2.52 -14.72
CA TYR A 71 3.42 1.81 -13.44
C TYR A 71 3.41 2.73 -12.23
N VAL A 72 4.27 3.75 -12.21
CA VAL A 72 4.27 4.75 -11.14
C VAL A 72 2.96 5.53 -11.16
N ALA A 73 2.51 5.99 -12.33
CA ALA A 73 1.25 6.71 -12.45
C ALA A 73 0.04 5.85 -12.00
N ASP A 74 -0.02 4.59 -12.42
CA ASP A 74 -1.07 3.63 -12.04
C ASP A 74 -1.09 3.36 -10.53
N THR A 75 0.10 3.17 -9.93
CA THR A 75 0.25 3.01 -8.47
C THR A 75 -0.25 4.25 -7.72
N LEU A 76 0.11 5.44 -8.19
CA LEU A 76 -0.29 6.71 -7.59
C LEU A 76 -1.78 7.03 -7.82
N LEU A 77 -2.39 6.53 -8.89
CA LEU A 77 -3.82 6.63 -9.15
C LEU A 77 -4.63 5.81 -8.14
N GLY A 78 -4.08 4.69 -7.68
CA GLY A 78 -4.64 3.84 -6.63
C GLY A 78 -4.50 4.40 -5.20
N ALA A 79 -3.85 5.55 -5.01
CA ALA A 79 -3.70 6.14 -3.69
C ALA A 79 -5.06 6.57 -3.10
N PRO A 80 -5.34 6.28 -1.81
CA PRO A 80 -6.61 6.65 -1.19
C PRO A 80 -6.72 8.17 -1.11
N PRO A 81 -7.78 8.78 -1.67
CA PRO A 81 -7.93 10.23 -1.69
C PRO A 81 -8.10 10.82 -0.27
N PRO A 82 -8.01 12.15 -0.11
CA PRO A 82 -8.45 12.81 1.11
C PRO A 82 -9.97 12.63 1.33
N LEU A 83 -10.43 12.92 2.55
CA LEU A 83 -11.85 12.81 2.91
C LEU A 83 -12.70 13.63 1.91
N ASN A 84 -13.77 13.04 1.38
CA ASN A 84 -14.70 13.63 0.41
C ASN A 84 -14.21 13.80 -1.03
N ALA A 85 -13.01 13.31 -1.39
CA ALA A 85 -12.56 13.26 -2.77
C ALA A 85 -12.84 11.91 -3.42
N VAL A 86 -13.15 11.92 -4.73
CA VAL A 86 -13.44 10.70 -5.51
C VAL A 86 -12.12 9.96 -5.80
N PRO A 87 -12.01 8.65 -5.46
CA PRO A 87 -10.82 7.85 -5.76
C PRO A 87 -10.56 7.70 -7.26
N GLY A 88 -9.30 7.43 -7.63
CA GLY A 88 -8.95 7.05 -9.01
C GLY A 88 -9.12 8.16 -10.05
N ARG A 89 -9.25 9.42 -9.61
CA ARG A 89 -9.38 10.59 -10.50
C ARG A 89 -8.02 11.09 -10.98
N ILE A 90 -7.06 11.26 -10.07
CA ILE A 90 -5.73 11.79 -10.39
C ILE A 90 -4.66 10.90 -9.77
N ALA A 91 -3.51 10.76 -10.43
CA ALA A 91 -2.33 10.17 -9.81
C ALA A 91 -1.71 11.20 -8.88
N PHE A 92 -1.54 10.89 -7.60
CA PHE A 92 -1.00 11.87 -6.66
C PHE A 92 -0.18 11.25 -5.54
N LYS A 93 0.69 12.07 -4.94
CA LYS A 93 1.47 11.71 -3.77
C LYS A 93 1.52 12.87 -2.78
N THR A 94 1.42 12.53 -1.50
CA THR A 94 1.64 13.46 -0.38
C THR A 94 3.05 13.32 0.19
N GLY A 95 3.56 14.41 0.78
CA GLY A 95 4.80 14.45 1.55
C GLY A 95 4.61 15.24 2.84
N THR A 96 5.33 14.86 3.90
CA THR A 96 5.35 15.59 5.18
C THR A 96 6.77 15.53 5.72
N SER A 97 7.38 16.70 5.92
CA SER A 97 8.74 16.76 6.43
C SER A 97 8.80 16.52 7.94
N TYR A 98 9.98 16.14 8.42
CA TYR A 98 10.24 15.99 9.85
C TYR A 98 9.97 17.29 10.61
N GLY A 99 9.32 17.17 11.78
CA GLY A 99 8.99 18.32 12.62
C GLY A 99 7.85 19.20 12.08
N TYR A 100 7.05 18.70 11.12
CA TYR A 100 5.88 19.39 10.58
C TYR A 100 6.21 20.77 9.99
N ARG A 101 7.29 20.86 9.20
CA ARG A 101 7.72 22.12 8.57
C ARG A 101 7.10 22.32 7.19
N ASP A 102 6.89 21.21 6.48
CA ASP A 102 6.38 21.20 5.11
C ASP A 102 5.28 20.16 4.93
N ALA A 103 4.18 20.60 4.32
CA ALA A 103 3.12 19.75 3.78
C ALA A 103 3.15 19.85 2.25
N TRP A 104 3.41 18.73 1.58
CA TRP A 104 3.46 18.62 0.12
C TRP A 104 2.32 17.78 -0.42
N ALA A 105 1.81 18.14 -1.58
CA ALA A 105 1.01 17.27 -2.43
C ALA A 105 1.30 17.59 -3.90
N VAL A 106 1.65 16.58 -4.69
CA VAL A 106 1.80 16.72 -6.14
C VAL A 106 0.92 15.70 -6.81
N GLY A 107 0.11 16.15 -7.76
CA GLY A 107 -0.80 15.29 -8.51
C GLY A 107 -0.87 15.67 -9.97
N PHE A 108 -1.21 14.70 -10.80
CA PHE A 108 -1.28 14.84 -12.24
C PHE A 108 -2.36 13.95 -12.86
N ASP A 109 -2.91 14.44 -13.96
CA ASP A 109 -3.57 13.63 -14.98
C ASP A 109 -2.70 13.65 -16.26
N ARG A 110 -3.24 13.24 -17.41
CA ARG A 110 -2.50 13.27 -18.69
C ARG A 110 -2.21 14.70 -19.22
N ARG A 111 -2.88 15.74 -18.72
CA ARG A 111 -2.83 17.10 -19.28
C ARG A 111 -2.33 18.16 -18.32
N HIS A 112 -2.51 17.97 -17.03
CA HIS A 112 -2.25 18.92 -15.97
C HIS A 112 -1.45 18.26 -14.87
N THR A 113 -0.53 19.02 -14.29
CA THR A 113 0.20 18.64 -13.10
C THR A 113 0.12 19.83 -12.15
N ILE A 114 -0.27 19.57 -10.91
CA ILE A 114 -0.40 20.59 -9.87
C ILE A 114 0.48 20.16 -8.70
N GLY A 115 1.36 21.07 -8.27
CA GLY A 115 2.14 20.93 -7.05
C GLY A 115 1.64 21.92 -6.00
N VAL A 116 1.45 21.44 -4.79
CA VAL A 116 1.05 22.22 -3.62
C VAL A 116 2.11 22.06 -2.54
N TRP A 117 2.56 23.17 -2.00
CA TRP A 117 3.37 23.25 -0.79
C TRP A 117 2.70 24.20 0.19
N VAL A 118 2.67 23.79 1.46
CA VAL A 118 2.26 24.63 2.58
C VAL A 118 3.32 24.50 3.66
N GLY A 119 3.81 25.62 4.14
CA GLY A 119 4.85 25.69 5.17
C GLY A 119 5.14 27.14 5.51
N ARG A 120 6.04 27.35 6.47
CA ARG A 120 6.50 28.69 6.82
C ARG A 120 7.74 29.04 6.01
N ALA A 121 7.81 30.27 5.50
CA ALA A 121 8.97 30.76 4.76
C ALA A 121 10.26 30.81 5.59
N ASP A 122 10.15 30.90 6.92
CA ASP A 122 11.28 30.84 7.86
C ASP A 122 11.64 29.41 8.29
N ASN A 123 11.06 28.40 7.64
CA ASN A 123 11.20 26.98 7.97
C ASN A 123 10.76 26.62 9.41
N GLY A 124 9.95 27.45 10.07
CA GLY A 124 9.40 27.17 11.39
C GLY A 124 8.48 25.93 11.40
N ALA A 125 8.47 25.20 12.51
CA ALA A 125 7.56 24.07 12.69
C ALA A 125 6.11 24.55 12.86
N VAL A 126 5.16 23.83 12.25
CA VAL A 126 3.73 24.09 12.38
C VAL A 126 3.05 22.78 12.81
N PRO A 127 2.75 22.59 14.10
CA PRO A 127 2.08 21.39 14.59
C PRO A 127 0.80 21.08 13.80
N GLY A 128 0.64 19.84 13.36
CA GLY A 128 -0.51 19.41 12.55
C GLY A 128 -0.39 19.68 11.05
N LEU A 129 0.72 20.27 10.58
CA LEU A 129 0.99 20.47 9.15
C LEU A 129 1.37 19.16 8.46
N VAL A 130 0.35 18.36 8.15
CA VAL A 130 0.46 17.06 7.49
C VAL A 130 -0.03 17.16 6.05
N GLY A 131 0.78 16.68 5.10
CA GLY A 131 0.51 16.77 3.65
C GLY A 131 -0.86 16.23 3.25
N ARG A 132 -1.30 15.12 3.85
CA ARG A 132 -2.63 14.54 3.59
C ARG A 132 -3.79 15.38 4.10
N VAL A 133 -3.59 16.12 5.18
CA VAL A 133 -4.64 16.92 5.85
C VAL A 133 -4.73 18.32 5.25
N VAL A 134 -3.59 18.89 4.84
CA VAL A 134 -3.51 20.30 4.42
C VAL A 134 -3.27 20.45 2.92
N ALA A 135 -2.21 19.86 2.38
CA ALA A 135 -1.84 20.07 0.97
C ALA A 135 -2.72 19.28 0.00
N ALA A 136 -3.11 18.04 0.34
CA ALA A 136 -3.92 17.20 -0.53
C ALA A 136 -5.32 17.78 -0.80
N PRO A 137 -6.08 18.29 0.19
CA PRO A 137 -7.37 18.92 -0.10
C PRO A 137 -7.27 20.11 -1.07
N ILE A 138 -6.23 20.95 -0.93
CA ILE A 138 -5.97 22.07 -1.85
C ILE A 138 -5.71 21.55 -3.28
N LEU A 139 -4.91 20.49 -3.40
CA LEU A 139 -4.63 19.84 -4.68
C LEU A 139 -5.92 19.34 -5.36
N PHE A 140 -6.76 18.63 -4.61
CA PHE A 140 -8.02 18.08 -5.14
C PHE A 140 -9.04 19.17 -5.47
N ASP A 141 -9.14 20.24 -4.68
CA ASP A 141 -9.99 21.40 -5.00
C ASP A 141 -9.51 22.10 -6.28
N ALA A 142 -8.20 22.25 -6.46
CA ALA A 142 -7.63 22.83 -7.68
C ALA A 142 -7.96 21.99 -8.93
N PHE A 143 -7.86 20.67 -8.85
CA PHE A 143 -8.29 19.78 -9.94
C PHE A 143 -9.80 19.85 -10.20
N ALA A 144 -10.61 19.92 -9.15
CA ALA A 144 -12.06 20.06 -9.29
C ALA A 144 -12.44 21.36 -10.02
N ARG A 145 -11.73 22.46 -9.74
CA ARG A 145 -11.93 23.78 -10.39
C ARG A 145 -11.52 23.81 -11.86
N LEU A 146 -10.65 22.89 -12.32
CA LEU A 146 -10.40 22.77 -13.76
C LEU A 146 -11.66 22.35 -14.51
N GLY A 147 -12.64 21.69 -13.86
CA GLY A 147 -13.90 21.29 -14.47
C GLY A 147 -13.76 20.23 -15.57
N LEU A 148 -12.60 19.58 -15.66
CA LEU A 148 -12.28 18.58 -16.67
C LEU A 148 -12.25 17.20 -16.04
N ASP A 149 -12.80 16.21 -16.75
CA ASP A 149 -12.61 14.83 -16.36
C ASP A 149 -11.14 14.41 -16.62
N PRO A 150 -10.43 13.94 -15.59
CA PRO A 150 -9.07 13.44 -15.75
C PRO A 150 -9.02 12.32 -16.77
N ARG A 151 -8.04 12.39 -17.67
CA ARG A 151 -7.84 11.35 -18.68
C ARG A 151 -6.97 10.22 -18.13
N PRO A 152 -7.34 8.96 -18.37
CA PRO A 152 -6.49 7.83 -18.01
C PRO A 152 -5.16 7.89 -18.77
N PHE A 153 -4.11 7.34 -18.15
CA PHE A 153 -2.81 7.19 -18.79
C PHE A 153 -2.87 6.00 -19.76
N PRO A 154 -2.58 6.20 -21.05
CA PRO A 154 -2.56 5.09 -21.99
C PRO A 154 -1.47 4.12 -21.58
N GLN A 155 -1.85 2.85 -21.52
CA GLN A 155 -0.93 1.76 -21.24
C GLN A 155 0.09 1.65 -22.38
N PRO A 156 1.41 1.75 -22.09
CA PRO A 156 2.45 1.56 -23.09
C PRO A 156 2.48 0.13 -23.63
N PRO A 157 2.96 -0.10 -24.87
CA PRO A 157 3.30 -1.43 -25.33
C PRO A 157 4.32 -2.07 -24.37
N ASP A 158 4.32 -3.40 -24.30
CA ASP A 158 5.23 -4.21 -23.47
C ASP A 158 5.07 -4.06 -21.95
N SER A 159 4.05 -3.33 -21.50
CA SER A 159 3.66 -3.33 -20.09
C SER A 159 3.05 -4.69 -19.70
N ILE A 160 3.53 -5.21 -18.58
CA ILE A 160 3.10 -6.46 -17.97
C ILE A 160 2.04 -6.12 -16.94
N VAL A 161 0.79 -6.41 -17.26
CA VAL A 161 -0.33 -6.28 -16.31
C VAL A 161 -0.66 -7.66 -15.77
N ALA A 162 -0.18 -7.92 -14.55
CA ALA A 162 -0.57 -9.11 -13.81
C ALA A 162 -1.74 -8.78 -12.88
N THR A 163 -2.84 -9.50 -13.03
CA THR A 163 -3.96 -9.44 -12.09
C THR A 163 -4.00 -10.72 -11.28
N SER A 164 -4.53 -10.63 -10.05
CA SER A 164 -4.73 -11.83 -9.24
C SER A 164 -5.80 -12.76 -9.85
N ALA A 165 -6.61 -12.29 -10.80
CA ALA A 165 -7.66 -13.09 -11.44
C ALA A 165 -7.15 -14.35 -12.15
N HIS A 166 -5.91 -14.32 -12.64
CA HIS A 166 -5.28 -15.45 -13.34
C HIS A 166 -4.48 -16.37 -12.41
N LEU A 167 -4.35 -16.01 -11.13
CA LEU A 167 -3.70 -16.88 -10.14
C LEU A 167 -4.62 -18.08 -9.82
N PRO A 168 -4.09 -19.20 -9.31
CA PRO A 168 -4.90 -20.27 -8.73
C PRO A 168 -5.90 -19.72 -7.70
N PRO A 169 -7.12 -20.28 -7.56
CA PRO A 169 -8.16 -19.74 -6.67
C PRO A 169 -7.70 -19.32 -5.26
N PRO A 170 -6.82 -20.08 -4.56
CA PRO A 170 -6.31 -19.68 -3.24
C PRO A 170 -5.46 -18.39 -3.26
N LEU A 171 -4.85 -18.06 -4.40
CA LEU A 171 -3.93 -16.94 -4.58
C LEU A 171 -4.60 -15.71 -5.24
N ARG A 172 -5.85 -15.83 -5.71
CA ARG A 172 -6.59 -14.72 -6.32
C ARG A 172 -6.93 -13.60 -5.33
N HIS A 173 -6.88 -13.90 -4.03
CA HIS A 173 -7.39 -13.05 -2.96
C HIS A 173 -6.30 -12.77 -1.92
N LEU A 174 -5.42 -11.80 -2.21
CA LEU A 174 -4.36 -11.36 -1.29
C LEU A 174 -4.88 -10.47 -0.13
N ARG A 175 -6.15 -10.03 -0.18
CA ARG A 175 -6.76 -9.16 0.85
C ARG A 175 -7.63 -9.95 1.81
N GLN A 176 -7.45 -9.74 3.12
CA GLN A 176 -8.19 -10.40 4.19
C GLN A 176 -9.63 -9.86 4.37
N ASP A 177 -9.94 -8.66 3.86
CA ASP A 177 -11.14 -7.91 4.29
C ASP A 177 -12.28 -7.81 3.25
N VAL A 178 -12.25 -8.57 2.15
CA VAL A 178 -13.32 -8.52 1.12
C VAL A 178 -13.95 -9.91 0.96
N PRO A 179 -15.30 -10.04 1.06
CA PRO A 179 -16.00 -11.31 0.92
C PRO A 179 -15.67 -12.03 -0.40
N LYS A 180 -15.31 -13.31 -0.29
CA LYS A 180 -14.65 -14.10 -1.34
C LYS A 180 -15.59 -14.57 -2.48
N THR A 181 -16.91 -14.56 -2.28
CA THR A 181 -17.96 -14.89 -3.27
C THR A 181 -19.33 -14.35 -2.83
N MET A 182 -20.34 -14.30 -3.71
CA MET A 182 -21.74 -14.01 -3.31
C MET A 182 -22.27 -15.03 -2.29
N ALA A 183 -21.84 -16.30 -2.38
CA ALA A 183 -22.14 -17.33 -1.38
C ALA A 183 -21.45 -17.06 -0.02
N ALA A 184 -20.30 -16.37 -0.02
CA ALA A 184 -19.64 -15.91 1.20
C ALA A 184 -20.37 -14.74 1.89
N MET A 185 -21.34 -14.10 1.23
CA MET A 185 -22.23 -13.13 1.89
C MET A 185 -23.35 -13.83 2.68
N THR A 186 -23.73 -15.05 2.32
CA THR A 186 -24.81 -15.83 2.96
C THR A 186 -24.29 -16.90 3.91
N THR A 187 -23.01 -17.25 3.84
CA THR A 187 -22.37 -18.24 4.73
C THR A 187 -21.67 -17.50 5.87
N PRO A 188 -21.82 -17.91 7.14
CA PRO A 188 -21.13 -17.25 8.24
C PRO A 188 -19.62 -17.25 7.98
N SER A 189 -18.97 -16.09 8.12
CA SER A 189 -17.53 -15.94 7.88
C SER A 189 -16.74 -16.99 8.67
N LEU A 190 -15.80 -17.67 8.02
CA LEU A 190 -14.84 -18.55 8.69
C LEU A 190 -14.15 -17.77 9.81
N ARG A 191 -14.21 -18.29 11.05
CA ARG A 191 -13.48 -17.76 12.19
C ARG A 191 -12.85 -18.86 13.01
N LEU A 192 -11.63 -18.64 13.47
CA LEU A 192 -10.98 -19.55 14.41
C LEU A 192 -11.51 -19.23 15.82
N ALA A 193 -12.50 -20.01 16.26
CA ALA A 193 -13.24 -19.76 17.50
C ALA A 193 -12.41 -20.08 18.75
N PHE A 194 -11.49 -21.03 18.65
CA PHE A 194 -10.53 -21.31 19.71
C PHE A 194 -9.27 -22.00 19.14
N PRO A 195 -8.07 -21.63 19.61
CA PRO A 195 -7.79 -20.53 20.56
C PRO A 195 -7.94 -19.13 19.93
N PRO A 196 -8.27 -18.07 20.70
CA PRO A 196 -8.32 -16.71 20.18
C PRO A 196 -6.93 -16.12 19.91
N GLU A 197 -6.88 -15.04 19.14
CA GLU A 197 -5.63 -14.27 18.90
C GLU A 197 -4.96 -13.86 20.22
N GLY A 198 -3.65 -14.12 20.32
CA GLY A 198 -2.84 -13.79 21.49
C GLY A 198 -3.06 -14.70 22.69
N ALA A 199 -3.82 -15.80 22.56
CA ALA A 199 -4.07 -16.71 23.68
C ALA A 199 -2.78 -17.26 24.29
N ARG A 200 -2.75 -17.32 25.62
CA ARG A 200 -1.70 -17.95 26.42
C ARG A 200 -2.24 -19.25 27.00
N ILE A 201 -1.77 -20.38 26.49
CA ILE A 201 -2.29 -21.70 26.84
C ILE A 201 -1.28 -22.39 27.76
N ASP A 202 -1.75 -22.78 28.95
CA ASP A 202 -0.97 -23.60 29.88
C ASP A 202 -1.09 -25.08 29.49
N LEU A 203 0.04 -25.67 29.10
CA LEU A 203 0.10 -27.06 28.64
C LEU A 203 -0.06 -28.07 29.78
N ALA A 204 0.25 -27.70 31.03
CA ALA A 204 0.11 -28.59 32.19
C ALA A 204 -1.36 -28.73 32.61
N ALA A 205 -2.16 -27.68 32.41
CA ALA A 205 -3.59 -27.67 32.70
C ALA A 205 -4.44 -28.35 31.61
N SER A 206 -3.87 -28.59 30.43
CA SER A 206 -4.57 -29.13 29.25
C SER A 206 -4.07 -30.53 28.87
N ALA A 207 -3.71 -31.36 29.86
CA ALA A 207 -3.17 -32.68 29.61
C ALA A 207 -4.22 -33.79 29.78
N ALA A 208 -4.34 -34.66 28.77
CA ALA A 208 -5.04 -35.94 28.86
C ALA A 208 -3.98 -37.06 28.86
N ASP A 209 -4.07 -38.01 29.79
CA ASP A 209 -3.11 -39.11 29.94
C ASP A 209 -1.63 -38.68 29.96
N GLY A 210 -1.34 -37.51 30.58
CA GLY A 210 0.02 -36.98 30.72
C GLY A 210 0.61 -36.36 29.46
N ARG A 211 -0.15 -36.24 28.37
CA ARG A 211 0.26 -35.54 27.14
C ARG A 211 -0.53 -34.24 26.97
N PRO A 212 0.11 -33.12 26.61
CA PRO A 212 -0.61 -31.88 26.38
C PRO A 212 -1.48 -32.01 25.13
N GLU A 213 -2.74 -31.61 25.22
CA GLU A 213 -3.69 -31.56 24.11
C GLU A 213 -4.28 -30.16 23.97
N LEU A 214 -4.34 -29.69 22.73
CA LEU A 214 -4.94 -28.42 22.37
C LEU A 214 -6.14 -28.66 21.48
N ASN A 215 -7.32 -28.27 21.98
CA ASN A 215 -8.53 -28.20 21.18
C ASN A 215 -8.45 -27.02 20.21
N LEU A 216 -8.86 -27.25 18.97
CA LEU A 216 -8.98 -26.24 17.93
C LEU A 216 -10.44 -26.23 17.47
N LYS A 217 -11.05 -25.06 17.38
CA LYS A 217 -12.46 -24.90 17.03
C LYS A 217 -12.65 -23.84 15.97
N VAL A 218 -13.49 -24.12 14.99
CA VAL A 218 -13.84 -23.20 13.91
C VAL A 218 -15.34 -22.90 13.88
N ALA A 219 -15.67 -21.62 13.75
CA ALA A 219 -17.04 -21.14 13.51
C ALA A 219 -17.16 -20.67 12.06
N GLY A 220 -18.35 -20.84 11.46
CA GLY A 220 -18.57 -20.45 10.06
C GLY A 220 -17.74 -21.24 9.03
N GLY A 221 -17.63 -20.70 7.81
CA GLY A 221 -16.98 -21.33 6.66
C GLY A 221 -17.67 -22.59 6.15
N ALA A 222 -17.17 -23.13 5.04
CA ALA A 222 -17.67 -24.35 4.43
C ALA A 222 -16.65 -25.51 4.53
N PRO A 223 -17.03 -26.69 5.04
CA PRO A 223 -16.14 -27.84 5.09
C PRO A 223 -15.76 -28.35 3.68
N PRO A 224 -14.65 -29.10 3.52
CA PRO A 224 -13.76 -29.58 4.58
C PRO A 224 -12.79 -28.50 5.09
N TYR A 225 -12.35 -28.65 6.34
CA TYR A 225 -11.40 -27.79 7.02
C TYR A 225 -10.02 -28.45 7.06
N THR A 226 -9.00 -27.68 6.68
CA THR A 226 -7.58 -28.04 6.76
C THR A 226 -6.94 -27.22 7.86
N TRP A 227 -6.45 -27.89 8.90
CA TRP A 227 -5.79 -27.26 10.04
C TRP A 227 -4.28 -27.25 9.84
N LEU A 228 -3.66 -26.10 10.13
CA LEU A 228 -2.23 -25.85 9.96
C LEU A 228 -1.65 -25.29 11.25
N VAL A 229 -0.45 -25.72 11.61
CA VAL A 229 0.39 -25.10 12.64
C VAL A 229 1.72 -24.74 12.01
N ASP A 230 2.11 -23.47 12.11
CA ASP A 230 3.32 -22.90 11.49
C ASP A 230 3.44 -23.24 9.99
N GLY A 231 2.29 -23.28 9.31
CA GLY A 231 2.19 -23.58 7.88
C GLY A 231 2.20 -25.08 7.52
N ALA A 232 2.40 -25.99 8.49
CA ALA A 232 2.35 -27.43 8.27
C ALA A 232 0.96 -28.01 8.60
N PRO A 233 0.36 -28.85 7.73
CA PRO A 233 -0.92 -29.49 8.03
C PRO A 233 -0.77 -30.48 9.18
N ILE A 234 -1.65 -30.36 10.18
CA ILE A 234 -1.62 -31.22 11.37
C ILE A 234 -2.56 -32.43 11.26
N LEU A 235 -3.54 -32.37 10.36
CA LEU A 235 -4.55 -33.39 10.15
C LEU A 235 -4.96 -33.43 8.67
N ASN A 236 -5.53 -34.56 8.23
CA ASN A 236 -6.20 -34.63 6.95
C ASN A 236 -7.44 -33.70 6.91
N PRO A 237 -7.79 -33.13 5.74
CA PRO A 237 -8.98 -32.28 5.62
C PRO A 237 -10.24 -32.97 6.16
N THR A 238 -10.95 -32.30 7.07
CA THR A 238 -12.05 -32.89 7.82
C THR A 238 -13.32 -32.06 7.72
N ARG A 239 -14.50 -32.69 7.72
CA ARG A 239 -15.76 -31.93 7.82
C ARG A 239 -16.09 -31.50 9.25
N ARG A 240 -15.33 -31.99 10.25
CA ARG A 240 -15.52 -31.64 11.67
C ARG A 240 -15.03 -30.22 11.94
N ARG A 241 -15.80 -29.47 12.72
CA ARG A 241 -15.47 -28.10 13.16
C ARG A 241 -14.50 -28.04 14.33
N GLU A 242 -14.10 -29.21 14.84
CA GLU A 242 -13.21 -29.34 15.97
C GLU A 242 -12.10 -30.33 15.63
N ALA A 243 -10.92 -30.05 16.15
CA ALA A 243 -9.73 -30.87 16.03
C ALA A 243 -8.96 -30.86 17.35
N ILE A 244 -8.23 -31.95 17.62
CA ILE A 244 -7.33 -32.05 18.77
C ILE A 244 -5.92 -32.16 18.22
N TRP A 245 -5.00 -31.37 18.75
CA TRP A 245 -3.60 -31.37 18.35
C TRP A 245 -2.69 -31.46 19.58
N GLN A 246 -1.63 -32.25 19.48
CA GLN A 246 -0.65 -32.42 20.55
C GLN A 246 0.58 -31.55 20.27
N PRO A 247 0.77 -30.43 20.99
CA PRO A 247 1.92 -29.57 20.80
C PRO A 247 3.23 -30.23 21.22
N PRO A 248 4.34 -30.01 20.49
CA PRO A 248 5.64 -30.59 20.81
C PRO A 248 6.30 -29.96 22.06
N GLY A 249 5.84 -28.77 22.49
CA GLY A 249 6.39 -28.07 23.63
C GLY A 249 5.89 -26.63 23.76
N LYS A 250 6.49 -25.90 24.71
CA LYS A 250 6.21 -24.48 24.95
C LYS A 250 6.81 -23.62 23.84
N GLY A 251 6.19 -22.48 23.53
CA GLY A 251 6.68 -21.59 22.48
C GLY A 251 5.60 -20.69 21.88
N PHE A 252 5.98 -19.94 20.85
CA PHE A 252 5.04 -19.18 20.02
C PHE A 252 4.77 -19.97 18.76
N LEU A 253 3.51 -20.01 18.34
CA LEU A 253 3.12 -20.66 17.10
C LEU A 253 1.93 -19.95 16.47
N ARG A 254 1.77 -20.16 15.16
CA ARG A 254 0.64 -19.67 14.38
C ARG A 254 -0.27 -20.82 14.00
N ILE A 255 -1.52 -20.79 14.46
CA ILE A 255 -2.56 -21.75 14.07
C ILE A 255 -3.34 -21.14 12.93
N SER A 256 -3.58 -21.91 11.87
CA SER A 256 -4.45 -21.48 10.76
C SER A 256 -5.45 -22.56 10.40
N VAL A 257 -6.61 -22.14 9.93
CA VAL A 257 -7.63 -23.01 9.35
C VAL A 257 -7.97 -22.52 7.96
N ILE A 258 -8.05 -23.44 7.00
CA ILE A 258 -8.51 -23.19 5.63
C ILE A 258 -9.77 -24.01 5.40
N ASP A 259 -10.81 -23.41 4.84
CA ASP A 259 -12.06 -24.09 4.49
C ASP A 259 -12.08 -24.59 3.03
N GLY A 260 -13.12 -25.33 2.66
CA GLY A 260 -13.27 -25.95 1.34
C GLY A 260 -13.44 -24.96 0.19
N THR A 261 -13.69 -23.67 0.49
CA THR A 261 -13.77 -22.58 -0.48
C THR A 261 -12.45 -21.82 -0.62
N GLY A 262 -11.43 -22.19 0.17
CA GLY A 262 -10.17 -21.46 0.26
C GLY A 262 -10.23 -20.23 1.17
N ALA A 263 -11.30 -20.05 1.96
CA ALA A 263 -11.28 -19.07 3.02
C ALA A 263 -10.28 -19.52 4.10
N SER A 264 -9.53 -18.58 4.69
CA SER A 264 -8.53 -18.89 5.70
C SER A 264 -8.58 -17.88 6.83
N GLU A 265 -8.32 -18.37 8.04
CA GLU A 265 -8.13 -17.56 9.24
C GLU A 265 -6.89 -18.06 9.99
N SER A 266 -6.15 -17.14 10.60
CA SER A 266 -4.98 -17.46 11.41
C SER A 266 -5.05 -16.76 12.76
N VAL A 267 -4.49 -17.41 13.77
CA VAL A 267 -4.20 -16.79 15.07
C VAL A 267 -2.76 -17.04 15.51
N SER A 268 -2.19 -16.09 16.26
CA SER A 268 -0.91 -16.25 16.96
C SER A 268 -1.16 -16.60 18.41
N VAL A 269 -0.54 -17.65 18.93
CA VAL A 269 -0.70 -18.08 20.33
C VAL A 269 0.63 -18.39 20.99
N ARG A 270 0.64 -18.36 22.33
CA ARG A 270 1.78 -18.73 23.15
C ARG A 270 1.43 -19.92 24.04
N LEU A 271 2.17 -21.00 23.90
CA LEU A 271 2.14 -22.16 24.78
C LEU A 271 3.14 -21.98 25.92
N GLN A 272 2.72 -22.17 27.17
CA GLN A 272 3.55 -21.97 28.36
C GLN A 272 3.35 -23.06 29.42
#